data_AF-A0A3M8BV98-F1
#
_entry.id   AF-A0A3M8BV98-F1
#
_cell.length_a   1.000
_cell.length_b   1.000
_cell.length_c   1.000
_cell.angle_alpha   90.00
_cell.angle_beta   90.00
_cell.angle_gamma   90.00
#
_symmetry.space_group_name_H-M   'P 1'
#
loop_
_entity.id
_entity.type
_entity.pdbx_description
1 polymer ?
#
loop_
_entity_poly.entity_id
_entity_poly.type
_entity_poly.pdbx_seq_one_letter_code
_entity_poly.pdbx_strand_id
1 'polypeptide(L)' 'MLKDSAFCELVHDAQQGNPEAREALLKYLQPELEKMTWFIRMSPEDTLQNLHLAVLELITS' A
#
# COMPACT_ATOMS: atom_id res chain seq x y z
N MET A 1 1.84 -8.58 12.23
CA MET A 1 2.93 -7.75 11.67
C MET A 1 3.94 -8.67 11.01
N LEU A 2 4.35 -8.36 9.78
CA LEU A 2 5.46 -9.07 9.14
C LEU A 2 6.75 -8.82 9.95
N LYS A 3 7.69 -9.77 9.92
CA LYS A 3 9.05 -9.49 10.38
C LYS A 3 9.68 -8.49 9.40
N ASP A 4 10.50 -7.58 9.91
CA ASP A 4 11.11 -6.50 9.10
C ASP A 4 11.81 -7.02 7.84
N SER A 5 12.50 -8.16 7.92
CA SER A 5 13.14 -8.79 6.76
C SER A 5 12.15 -9.22 5.67
N ALA A 6 11.01 -9.80 6.06
CA ALA A 6 9.98 -10.26 5.13
C ALA A 6 9.24 -9.08 4.48
N PHE A 7 9.10 -7.96 5.20
CA PHE A 7 8.55 -6.74 4.62
C PHE A 7 9.50 -6.15 3.58
N CYS A 8 10.80 -6.06 3.88
CA CYS A 8 11.80 -5.55 2.94
C CYS A 8 11.89 -6.40 1.66
N GLU A 9 11.86 -7.73 1.78
CA GLU A 9 11.81 -8.65 0.64
C GLU A 9 10.56 -8.41 -0.22
N LEU A 10 9.40 -8.26 0.42
CA LEU A 10 8.14 -8.00 -0.27
C LEU A 10 8.15 -6.66 -1.04
N VAL A 11 8.72 -5.61 -0.43
CA VAL A 11 8.92 -4.30 -1.09
C VAL A 11 9.87 -4.43 -2.27
N HIS A 12 10.97 -5.16 -2.11
CA HIS A 12 11.93 -5.38 -3.20
C HIS A 12 11.29 -6.09 -4.39
N ASP A 13 10.54 -7.17 -4.15
CA ASP A 13 9.85 -7.90 -5.21
C ASP A 13 8.82 -7.00 -5.93
N ALA A 14 8.08 -6.19 -5.17
CA ALA A 14 7.10 -5.26 -5.73
C ALA A 14 7.75 -4.15 -6.59
N GLN A 15 8.93 -3.67 -6.19
CA GLN A 15 9.77 -2.75 -6.96
C GLN A 15 10.26 -3.36 -8.27
N GLN A 16 10.59 -4.66 -8.27
CA GLN A 16 10.96 -5.40 -9.48
C GLN A 16 9.79 -5.66 -10.46
N GLY A 17 8.58 -5.20 -10.12
CA GLY A 17 7.41 -5.34 -10.98
C GLY A 17 6.59 -6.59 -10.72
N ASN A 18 6.84 -7.32 -9.63
CA ASN A 18 6.03 -8.47 -9.24
C ASN A 18 4.60 -8.00 -8.83
N PRO A 19 3.55 -8.34 -9.59
CA PRO A 19 2.20 -7.88 -9.32
C PRO A 19 1.61 -8.51 -8.05
N GLU A 20 1.93 -9.76 -7.75
CA GLU A 20 1.50 -10.44 -6.52
C GLU A 20 2.10 -9.78 -5.27
N ALA A 21 3.35 -9.35 -5.34
CA ALA A 21 4.01 -8.62 -4.25
C ALA A 21 3.39 -7.23 -4.03
N ARG A 22 3.02 -6.52 -5.10
CA ARG A 22 2.30 -5.25 -5.02
C ARG A 22 0.92 -5.41 -4.37
N GLU A 23 0.17 -6.43 -4.78
CA GLU A 23 -1.13 -6.73 -4.19
C GLU A 23 -1.00 -7.10 -2.70
N ALA A 24 0.02 -7.89 -2.35
CA ALA A 24 0.30 -8.27 -0.97
C ALA A 24 0.65 -7.05 -0.09
N LEU A 25 1.42 -6.09 -0.61
CA LEU A 25 1.72 -4.83 0.09
C LEU A 25 0.47 -3.98 0.29
N LEU A 26 -0.38 -3.84 -0.73
CA LEU A 26 -1.63 -3.10 -0.61
C LEU A 26 -2.54 -3.73 0.44
N LYS A 27 -2.70 -5.07 0.45
CA LYS A 27 -3.46 -5.79 1.47
C LYS A 27 -2.86 -5.62 2.87
N TYR A 28 -1.54 -5.62 2.97
CA TYR A 28 -0.84 -5.41 4.24
C TYR A 28 -1.11 -4.02 4.83
N LEU A 29 -1.10 -2.98 3.98
CA LEU A 29 -1.30 -1.59 4.38
C LEU A 29 -2.77 -1.18 4.48
N GLN A 30 -3.70 -2.00 3.96
CA GLN A 30 -5.13 -1.70 3.89
C GLN A 30 -5.74 -1.15 5.21
N PRO A 31 -5.50 -1.75 6.39
CA PRO A 31 -6.10 -1.26 7.63
C PRO A 31 -5.63 0.16 8.02
N GLU A 32 -4.38 0.49 7.71
CA GLU A 32 -3.78 1.79 7.94
C GLU A 32 -4.31 2.83 6.95
N LEU A 33 -4.44 2.45 5.67
CA LEU A 33 -5.03 3.32 4.65
C LEU A 33 -6.50 3.64 4.96
N GLU A 34 -7.27 2.65 5.40
CA GLU A 34 -8.65 2.85 5.86
C GLU A 34 -8.74 3.84 7.03
N LYS A 35 -7.83 3.76 8.01
CA LYS A 35 -7.76 4.74 9.10
C LYS A 35 -7.41 6.14 8.60
N MET A 36 -6.52 6.25 7.61
CA MET A 36 -6.15 7.55 7.03
C MET A 36 -7.35 8.26 6.39
N THR A 37 -8.33 7.51 5.86
CA THR A 37 -9.55 8.10 5.28
C THR A 37 -10.33 8.98 6.26
N TRP A 38 -10.26 8.71 7.57
CA TRP A 38 -10.97 9.48 8.59
C TRP A 38 -10.44 10.90 8.75
N PHE A 39 -9.21 11.16 8.33
CA PHE A 39 -8.54 12.45 8.50
C PHE A 39 -8.58 13.32 7.24
N ILE A 40 -9.09 12.78 6.13
CA ILE A 40 -9.09 13.45 4.83
C ILE A 40 -10.51 13.92 4.52
N ARG A 41 -10.64 15.19 4.09
CA ARG A 41 -11.95 15.81 3.77
C ARG A 41 -12.40 15.46 2.35
N MET A 42 -12.61 14.17 2.10
CA MET A 42 -13.11 13.56 0.87
C MET A 42 -13.93 12.32 1.24
N SER A 43 -14.69 11.74 0.31
CA SER A 43 -15.35 10.45 0.55
C SER A 43 -14.29 9.40 0.94
N PRO A 44 -14.60 8.45 1.85
CA PRO A 44 -13.69 7.39 2.20
C PRO A 44 -13.27 6.55 0.99
N GLU A 45 -14.18 6.31 0.05
CA GLU A 45 -13.93 5.51 -1.14
C GLU A 45 -12.93 6.18 -2.09
N ASP A 46 -13.12 7.46 -2.40
CA ASP A 46 -12.21 8.20 -3.28
C ASP A 46 -10.84 8.39 -2.59
N THR A 47 -10.85 8.63 -1.27
CA THR A 47 -9.62 8.75 -0.49
C THR A 47 -8.83 7.45 -0.53
N LEU A 48 -9.49 6.32 -0.31
CA LEU A 48 -8.85 5.01 -0.30
C LEU A 48 -8.24 4.68 -1.66
N GLN A 49 -8.95 4.96 -2.76
CA GLN A 49 -8.39 4.79 -4.11
C GLN A 49 -7.15 5.66 -4.35
N ASN A 50 -7.20 6.93 -3.95
CA ASN A 50 -6.05 7.84 -4.07
C ASN A 50 -4.86 7.34 -3.25
N LEU A 51 -5.10 6.81 -2.05
CA LEU A 51 -4.06 6.22 -1.20
C LEU A 51 -3.47 4.95 -1.81
N HIS A 52 -4.28 4.08 -2.43
CA HIS A 52 -3.78 2.92 -3.16
C HIS A 52 -2.87 3.33 -4.31
N LEU A 53 -3.26 4.33 -5.10
CA LEU A 53 -2.43 4.88 -6.18
C LEU A 53 -1.11 5.45 -5.64
N ALA A 54 -1.16 6.25 -4.57
CA ALA A 54 0.03 6.81 -3.95
C ALA A 54 1.01 5.73 -3.45
N VAL A 55 0.49 4.65 -2.84
CA VAL A 55 1.31 3.50 -2.42
C VAL A 55 1.96 2.83 -3.63
N LEU A 56 1.22 2.61 -4.71
CA LEU A 56 1.77 2.02 -5.93
C LEU A 56 2.85 2.91 -6.54
N GLU A 57 2.63 4.23 -6.62
CA GLU A 57 3.62 5.18 -7.11
C GLU A 57 4.90 5.16 -6.26
N LEU A 58 4.77 5.16 -4.93
CA LEU A 58 5.88 5.06 -3.97
C LEU A 58 6.71 3.78 -4.14
N ILE A 59 6.05 2.65 -4.45
CA ILE A 59 6.72 1.37 -4.68
C ILE A 59 7.43 1.37 -6.05
N THR A 60 6.95 2.15 -7.03
CA THR A 60 7.53 2.16 -8.38
C THR A 60 8.60 3.22 -8.64
N SER A 61 8.77 4.17 -7.71
CA SER A 61 9.73 5.28 -7.83
C SER A 61 11.12 4.93 -7.32
#